data_AF-A0A935MWR0-F1
#
_entry.id   AF-A0A935MWR0-F1
#
_cell.length_a   1.000
_cell.length_b   1.000
_cell.length_c   1.000
_cell.angle_alpha   90.00
_cell.angle_beta   90.00
_cell.angle_gamma   90.00
#
_symmetry.space_group_name_H-M   'P 1'
#
loop_
_entity.id
_entity.type
_entity.pdbx_description
1 polymer ?
#
loop_
_entity_poly.entity_id
_entity_poly.type
_entity_poly.pdbx_seq_one_letter_code
_entity_poly.pdbx_strand_id
1 'polypeptide(L)' 'MTDGEIVAYNFRFKNTGSKPLIIVNTAASCGCTVPEKPDQPVLPGETGFIKVKFDSHNRVGQA' A
#
# COMPACT_ATOMS: atom_id res chain seq x y z
N MET A 1 -17.53 9.89 9.36
CA MET A 1 -16.84 8.60 9.14
C MET A 1 -17.88 7.54 9.31
N THR A 2 -18.37 7.03 8.19
CA THR A 2 -19.42 5.99 8.13
C THR A 2 -18.75 4.63 8.16
N ASP A 3 -19.32 3.70 8.94
CA ASP A 3 -18.88 2.29 8.95
C ASP A 3 -18.90 1.73 7.52
N GLY A 4 -17.84 1.02 7.12
CA GLY A 4 -17.70 0.43 5.79
C GLY A 4 -17.04 1.32 4.71
N GLU A 5 -16.52 2.50 5.07
CA GLU A 5 -15.74 3.31 4.12
C GLU A 5 -14.37 2.65 3.88
N ILE A 6 -14.10 2.31 2.60
CA ILE A 6 -12.78 1.85 2.16
C ILE A 6 -11.88 3.06 2.01
N VAL A 7 -10.90 3.19 2.91
CA VAL A 7 -9.91 4.28 2.84
C VAL A 7 -8.70 3.80 2.06
N ALA A 8 -8.37 4.49 0.98
CA ALA A 8 -7.15 4.23 0.22
C ALA A 8 -6.07 5.28 0.56
N TYR A 9 -4.85 4.82 0.83
CA TYR A 9 -3.68 5.66 1.04
C TYR A 9 -2.52 5.22 0.14
N ASN A 10 -1.87 6.18 -0.52
CA ASN A 10 -0.72 5.90 -1.39
C ASN A 10 0.57 6.24 -0.66
N PHE A 11 1.30 5.24 -0.20
CA PHE A 11 2.64 5.41 0.35
C PHE A 11 3.63 5.66 -0.79
N ARG A 12 4.16 6.87 -0.84
CA ARG A 12 5.20 7.26 -1.78
C ARG A 12 6.57 6.78 -1.30
N PHE A 13 7.35 6.15 -2.18
CA PHE A 13 8.75 5.83 -1.91
C PHE A 13 9.61 6.17 -3.14
N LYS A 14 10.91 6.37 -2.94
CA LYS A 14 11.88 6.63 -4.01
C LYS A 14 12.89 5.51 -4.05
N ASN A 15 13.19 4.98 -5.24
CA ASN A 15 14.31 4.08 -5.41
C ASN A 15 15.62 4.89 -5.36
N THR A 16 16.34 4.81 -4.25
CA THR A 16 17.64 5.47 -4.06
C THR A 16 18.83 4.58 -4.45
N GLY A 17 18.57 3.35 -4.91
CA GLY A 17 19.58 2.44 -5.41
C GLY A 17 20.01 2.73 -6.85
N SER A 18 20.96 1.93 -7.35
CA SER A 18 21.50 2.03 -8.71
C SER A 18 20.90 1.01 -9.68
N LYS A 19 19.94 0.19 -9.23
CA LYS A 19 19.26 -0.85 -10.05
C LYS A 19 17.73 -0.70 -9.96
N PRO A 20 16.97 -1.22 -10.95
CA PRO A 20 15.52 -1.29 -10.86
C PRO A 20 15.06 -2.02 -9.59
N LEU A 21 14.10 -1.43 -8.88
CA LEU A 21 13.50 -1.97 -7.67
C LEU A 21 12.20 -2.68 -8.02
N ILE A 22 12.15 -3.99 -7.80
CA ILE A 22 10.97 -4.83 -8.04
C ILE A 22 10.38 -5.24 -6.71
N ILE A 23 9.09 -4.97 -6.52
CA ILE A 23 8.35 -5.42 -5.34
C ILE A 23 7.70 -6.76 -5.69
N VAL A 24 8.25 -7.82 -5.10
CA VAL A 24 7.84 -9.21 -5.40
C VAL A 24 6.56 -9.59 -4.66
N ASN A 25 6.46 -9.22 -3.38
CA ASN A 25 5.32 -9.54 -2.54
C ASN A 25 5.04 -8.40 -1.55
N THR A 26 3.76 -8.26 -1.18
CA THR A 26 3.29 -7.35 -0.14
C THR A 26 2.31 -8.11 0.74
N ALA A 27 2.58 -8.19 2.04
CA ALA A 27 1.73 -8.88 3.01
C ALA A 27 1.18 -7.88 4.03
N ALA A 28 -0.08 -8.06 4.41
CA ALA A 28 -0.67 -7.39 5.55
C ALA A 28 -0.89 -8.39 6.68
N SER A 29 -0.68 -7.96 7.92
CA SER A 29 -0.94 -8.76 9.12
C SER A 29 -2.43 -8.98 9.38
N CYS A 30 -3.28 -8.10 8.82
CA CYS A 30 -4.72 -8.13 8.96
C CYS A 30 -5.36 -8.15 7.57
N GLY A 31 -6.32 -9.06 7.35
CA GLY A 31 -7.09 -9.11 6.09
C GLY A 31 -7.94 -7.85 5.82
N CYS A 32 -7.99 -6.92 6.77
CA CYS A 32 -8.61 -5.60 6.62
C CYS A 32 -7.76 -4.60 5.82
N THR A 33 -6.48 -4.92 5.59
CA THR A 33 -5.55 -4.06 4.86
C THR A 33 -5.08 -4.79 3.61
N VAL A 34 -5.39 -4.26 2.43
CA VAL A 34 -4.98 -4.84 1.14
C VAL A 34 -3.93 -3.92 0.52
N PRO A 35 -2.64 -4.31 0.55
CA PRO A 35 -1.59 -3.59 -0.14
C PRO A 35 -1.56 -3.97 -1.63
N GLU A 36 -1.53 -2.97 -2.49
CA GLU A 36 -1.31 -3.04 -3.92
C GLU A 36 0.11 -2.54 -4.22
N LYS A 37 0.91 -3.42 -4.82
CA LYS A 37 2.27 -3.15 -5.26
C LYS A 37 2.29 -2.60 -6.69
N PRO A 38 3.30 -1.81 -7.08
CA PRO A 38 3.47 -1.41 -8.47
C PRO A 38 3.73 -2.64 -9.37
N ASP A 39 3.08 -2.67 -10.53
CA ASP A 39 3.25 -3.75 -11.52
C ASP A 39 4.58 -3.65 -12.27
N GLN A 40 5.11 -2.43 -12.38
CA GLN A 40 6.37 -2.17 -13.07
C GLN A 40 7.53 -1.97 -12.09
N PRO A 41 8.76 -2.37 -12.47
CA PRO A 41 9.96 -2.03 -11.71
C PRO A 41 10.11 -0.51 -11.56
N VAL A 42 10.48 -0.05 -10.37
CA VAL A 42 10.78 1.36 -10.11
C VAL A 42 12.24 1.62 -10.44
N LEU A 43 12.53 2.43 -11.45
CA LEU A 43 13.91 2.66 -11.89
C LEU A 43 14.72 3.49 -10.86
N PRO A 44 16.06 3.46 -10.92
CA PRO A 44 16.91 4.31 -10.09
C PRO A 44 16.51 5.78 -10.14
N GLY A 45 16.27 6.38 -8.99
CA GLY A 45 15.85 7.79 -8.87
C GLY A 45 14.35 8.03 -9.05
N GLU A 46 13.58 7.03 -9.50
CA GLU A 46 12.13 7.17 -9.66
C GLU A 46 11.38 7.01 -8.34
N THR A 47 10.17 7.56 -8.34
CA THR A 47 9.21 7.41 -7.25
C THR A 47 8.23 6.29 -7.60
N GLY A 48 8.09 5.32 -6.70
CA GLY A 48 7.00 4.35 -6.72
C GLY A 48 5.93 4.66 -5.68
N PHE A 49 4.79 3.99 -5.79
CA PHE A 49 3.69 4.08 -4.83
C PHE A 49 3.26 2.68 -4.39
N ILE A 50 3.05 2.50 -3.09
CA ILE A 50 2.32 1.34 -2.54
C ILE A 50 0.95 1.85 -2.14
N LYS A 51 -0.08 1.38 -2.83
CA LYS A 51 -1.46 1.75 -2.53
C LYS A 51 -1.99 0.78 -1.48
N VAL A 52 -2.39 1.30 -0.33
CA VAL A 52 -2.95 0.51 0.75
C VAL A 52 -4.41 0.85 0.86
N LYS A 53 -5.27 -0.15 0.71
CA LYS A 53 -6.70 -0.04 0.98
C LYS A 53 -6.98 -0.61 2.35
N PHE A 54 -7.59 0.18 3.21
CA PHE A 54 -8.11 -0.24 4.50
C PHE A 54 -9.63 -0.35 4.40
N ASP A 55 -10.15 -1.56 4.55
CA ASP A 55 -11.58 -1.82 4.65
C ASP A 55 -11.98 -1.89 6.12
N SER A 56 -12.75 -0.89 6.55
CA SER A 56 -13.23 -0.75 7.91
C SER A 56 -14.54 -1.50 8.18
N HIS A 57 -15.10 -2.23 7.20
CA HIS A 57 -16.34 -3.01 7.39
C HIS A 57 -16.25 -3.88 8.65
N ASN A 58 -17.20 -3.70 9.57
CA ASN A 58 -17.29 -4.42 10.85
C ASN A 58 -16.09 -4.21 11.81
N ARG A 59 -15.26 -3.19 11.59
CA ARG A 59 -14.18 -2.78 12.49
C ARG A 59 -14.55 -1.44 13.15
N VAL A 60 -15.56 -1.47 14.03
CA VAL A 60 -15.76 -0.40 15.00
C VAL A 60 -14.49 -0.29 15.84
N GLY A 61 -13.76 0.82 15.68
CA GLY A 61 -12.65 1.13 16.57
C GLY A 61 -13.17 1.11 18.00
N GLN A 62 -12.56 0.30 18.86
CA GLN A 62 -12.86 0.38 20.29
C GLN A 62 -12.34 1.72 20.78
N ALA A 63 -13.28 2.63 21.06
CA ALA A 63 -13.02 3.85 21.82
C ALA A 63 -12.87 3.52 23.30
#